data_AF-W4VIX2-F1
#
_entry.id   AF-W4VIX2-F1
#
_cell.length_a   1.000
_cell.length_b   1.000
_cell.length_c   1.000
_cell.angle_alpha   90.00
_cell.angle_beta   90.00
_cell.angle_gamma   90.00
#
_symmetry.space_group_name_H-M   'P 1'
#
loop_
_entity.id
_entity.type
_entity.pdbx_description
1 polymer ?
#
loop_
_entity_poly.entity_id
_entity_poly.type
_entity_poly.pdbx_seq_one_letter_code
_entity_poly.pdbx_strand_id
1 'polypeptide(L)'
;MIAATTEKQQTLTREEAVEMANEIARLEATVKSMKAELKKYVEANGEVEANGQKWLIKPYESWSWNDSGKLKSFCKSLIVDGFTADPYTLLSVSKAKVEKLGVKEEYIENFADRKVTNKFVSEKL
;
A
#
# COMPACT_ATOMS: atom_id res chain seq x y z
N MET A 1 33.34 -16.68 -25.59
CA MET A 1 33.83 -16.17 -24.29
C MET A 1 32.89 -15.06 -23.87
N ILE A 2 32.11 -15.27 -22.82
CA ILE A 2 31.14 -14.28 -22.31
C ILE A 2 31.83 -13.60 -21.12
N ALA A 3 32.11 -12.31 -21.24
CA ALA A 3 32.72 -11.54 -20.17
C ALA A 3 31.71 -11.43 -19.02
N ALA A 4 32.07 -11.99 -17.86
CA ALA A 4 31.34 -11.78 -16.63
C ALA A 4 31.59 -10.33 -16.18
N THR A 5 30.57 -9.48 -16.29
CA THR A 5 30.59 -8.14 -15.71
C THR A 5 30.46 -8.32 -14.19
N THR A 6 31.59 -8.31 -13.48
CA THR A 6 31.62 -8.24 -12.03
C THR A 6 31.12 -6.86 -11.60
N GLU A 7 29.83 -6.73 -11.30
CA GLU A 7 29.30 -5.56 -10.61
C GLU A 7 29.94 -5.50 -9.22
N LYS A 8 30.86 -4.55 -9.03
CA LYS A 8 31.35 -4.20 -7.70
C LYS A 8 30.16 -3.66 -6.89
N GLN A 9 29.67 -4.42 -5.92
CA GLN A 9 28.81 -3.90 -4.87
C GLN A 9 29.60 -2.85 -4.08
N GLN A 10 29.38 -1.57 -4.38
CA GLN A 10 29.79 -0.47 -3.52
C GLN A 10 28.85 -0.44 -2.32
N THR A 11 29.32 -0.95 -1.18
CA THR A 11 28.64 -0.79 0.10
C THR A 11 28.89 0.64 0.61
N LEU A 12 27.82 1.40 0.82
CA LEU A 12 27.87 2.74 1.40
C LEU A 12 28.50 2.71 2.81
N THR A 13 29.27 3.73 3.15
CA THR A 13 29.64 4.01 4.55
C THR A 13 28.42 4.48 5.35
N ARG A 14 28.52 4.46 6.68
CA ARG A 14 27.42 4.91 7.55
C ARG A 14 27.12 6.39 7.31
N GLU A 15 28.15 7.21 7.16
CA GLU A 15 28.06 8.65 6.95
C GLU A 15 27.36 8.95 5.62
N GLU A 16 27.76 8.28 4.54
CA GLU A 16 27.11 8.40 3.22
C GLU A 16 25.65 7.94 3.26
N ALA A 17 25.34 6.87 4.00
CA ALA A 17 23.97 6.40 4.15
C ALA A 17 23.09 7.40 4.93
N VAL A 18 23.65 8.07 5.95
CA VAL A 18 22.96 9.13 6.69
C VAL A 18 22.71 10.35 5.82
N GLU A 19 23.71 10.78 5.03
CA GLU A 19 23.56 11.89 4.09
C GLU A 19 22.49 11.57 3.04
N MET A 20 22.52 10.37 2.46
CA MET A 20 21.50 9.90 1.52
C MET A 20 20.11 9.90 2.13
N ALA A 21 19.95 9.41 3.37
CA ALA A 21 18.66 9.39 4.05
C ALA A 21 18.11 10.81 4.28
N ASN A 22 18.97 11.75 4.67
CA ASN A 22 18.59 13.15 4.85
C ASN A 22 18.18 13.82 3.53
N GLU A 23 18.90 13.52 2.45
CA GLU A 23 18.59 14.05 1.12
C GLU A 23 17.27 13.50 0.59
N ILE A 24 17.01 12.21 0.75
CA ILE A 24 15.71 11.60 0.42
C ILE A 24 14.59 12.31 1.18
N ALA A 25 14.74 12.51 2.50
CA ALA A 25 13.72 13.19 3.30
C ALA A 25 13.44 14.63 2.82
N ARG A 26 14.49 15.37 2.43
CA ARG A 26 14.37 16.73 1.86
C ARG A 26 13.63 16.73 0.52
N LEU A 27 13.99 15.82 -0.38
CA LEU A 27 13.37 15.70 -1.69
C LEU A 27 11.91 15.28 -1.58
N GLU A 28 11.59 14.33 -0.71
CA GLU A 28 10.20 13.90 -0.45
C GLU A 28 9.33 15.05 0.06
N ALA A 29 9.84 15.86 0.98
CA ALA A 29 9.14 17.04 1.47
C ALA A 29 8.86 18.06 0.35
N THR A 30 9.85 18.30 -0.51
CA THR A 30 9.74 19.21 -1.65
C THR A 30 8.70 18.70 -2.66
N VAL A 31 8.78 17.42 -3.05
CA VAL A 31 7.83 16.78 -3.96
C VAL A 31 6.41 16.84 -3.41
N LYS A 32 6.23 16.62 -2.10
CA LYS A 32 4.92 16.73 -1.45
C LYS A 32 4.34 18.14 -1.57
N SER A 33 5.14 19.18 -1.37
CA SER A 33 4.70 20.57 -1.54
C SER A 33 4.30 20.86 -2.99
N MET A 34 5.15 20.49 -3.95
CA MET A 34 4.89 20.68 -5.38
C MET A 34 3.62 19.97 -5.84
N LYS A 35 3.36 18.73 -5.37
CA LYS A 35 2.12 18.00 -5.67
C LYS A 35 0.89 18.70 -5.12
N ALA A 36 0.98 19.32 -3.94
CA ALA A 36 -0.13 20.06 -3.36
C ALA A 36 -0.46 21.31 -4.17
N GLU A 37 0.55 22.03 -4.66
CA GLU A 37 0.38 23.19 -5.55
C GLU A 37 -0.20 22.79 -6.90
N LEU A 38 0.36 21.74 -7.53
CA LEU A 38 -0.15 21.22 -8.79
C LEU A 38 -1.61 20.76 -8.66
N LYS A 39 -1.97 20.11 -7.54
CA LYS A 39 -3.36 19.71 -7.25
C LYS A 39 -4.29 20.92 -7.24
N LYS A 40 -3.92 22.01 -6.56
CA LYS A 40 -4.70 23.26 -6.53
C LYS A 40 -4.89 23.85 -7.92
N TYR A 41 -3.82 23.85 -8.72
CA TYR A 41 -3.90 24.30 -10.12
C TYR A 41 -4.89 23.43 -10.91
N VAL A 42 -4.77 22.11 -10.82
CA VAL A 42 -5.63 21.16 -11.56
C VAL A 42 -7.09 21.26 -11.12
N GLU A 43 -7.35 21.49 -9.83
CA GLU A 43 -8.70 21.72 -9.30
C GLU A 43 -9.35 22.99 -9.88
N ALA A 44 -8.57 24.04 -10.15
CA ALA A 44 -9.08 25.31 -10.66
C ALA A 44 -9.10 25.42 -12.20
N ASN A 45 -8.16 24.77 -12.88
CA ASN A 45 -7.92 24.99 -14.32
C ASN A 45 -8.15 23.74 -15.18
N GLY A 46 -8.37 22.57 -14.56
CA GLY A 46 -8.45 21.30 -15.25
C GLY A 46 -7.09 20.60 -15.38
N GLU A 47 -7.10 19.51 -16.14
CA GLU A 47 -5.98 18.58 -16.27
C GLU A 47 -4.74 19.17 -16.97
N VAL A 48 -3.57 18.62 -16.63
CA VAL A 48 -2.28 19.00 -17.23
C VAL A 48 -1.52 17.75 -17.66
N GLU A 49 -0.84 17.82 -18.81
CA GLU A 49 0.02 16.76 -19.33
C GLU A 49 1.49 17.22 -19.33
N ALA A 50 2.36 16.43 -18.71
CA ALA A 50 3.80 16.69 -18.68
C ALA A 50 4.58 15.38 -18.51
N ASN A 51 5.73 15.27 -19.18
CA ASN A 51 6.61 14.10 -19.12
C ASN A 51 5.90 12.74 -19.35
N GLY A 52 4.96 12.71 -20.31
CA GLY A 52 4.17 11.50 -20.61
C GLY A 52 3.17 11.10 -19.53
N GLN A 53 2.90 11.97 -18.55
CA GLN A 53 1.94 11.75 -17.47
C GLN A 53 0.83 12.81 -17.48
N LYS A 54 -0.38 12.38 -17.15
CA LYS A 54 -1.57 13.22 -17.04
C LYS A 54 -1.96 13.42 -15.58
N TRP A 55 -2.08 14.67 -15.18
CA TRP A 55 -2.40 15.11 -13.83
C TRP A 55 -3.83 15.67 -13.82
N LEU A 56 -4.75 14.97 -13.17
CA LEU A 56 -6.18 15.26 -13.23
C LEU A 56 -6.87 14.82 -11.92
N ILE A 57 -7.99 15.47 -11.57
CA ILE A 57 -8.84 15.03 -10.45
C ILE A 57 -9.84 13.99 -10.96
N LYS A 58 -9.76 12.77 -10.43
CA LYS A 58 -10.68 11.67 -10.74
C LYS A 58 -11.55 11.38 -9.52
N PRO A 59 -12.86 11.11 -9.70
CA PRO A 59 -13.67 10.56 -8.62
C PRO A 59 -13.09 9.20 -8.22
N TYR A 60 -13.03 8.96 -6.91
CA TYR A 60 -12.67 7.68 -6.34
C TYR A 60 -13.90 7.06 -5.70
N GLU A 61 -14.39 5.98 -6.29
CA GLU A 61 -15.49 5.20 -5.74
C GLU A 61 -14.93 4.07 -4.89
N SER A 62 -15.43 3.96 -3.66
CA SER A 62 -15.10 2.85 -2.77
C SER A 62 -16.35 2.35 -2.06
N TRP A 63 -16.40 1.04 -1.85
CA TRP A 63 -17.50 0.37 -1.18
C TRP A 63 -17.05 -0.04 0.22
N SER A 64 -17.76 0.42 1.25
CA SER A 64 -17.47 0.06 2.64
C SER A 64 -18.50 -0.93 3.16
N TRP A 65 -18.03 -1.96 3.86
CA TRP A 65 -18.83 -3.05 4.40
C TRP A 65 -18.84 -3.00 5.93
N ASN A 66 -19.22 -1.85 6.48
CA ASN A 66 -19.22 -1.63 7.95
C ASN A 66 -20.42 -2.31 8.65
N ASP A 67 -21.49 -2.57 7.91
CA ASP A 67 -22.66 -3.32 8.36
C ASP A 67 -22.44 -4.81 8.08
N SER A 68 -22.18 -5.58 9.14
CA SER A 68 -21.93 -7.02 9.05
C SER A 68 -23.13 -7.81 8.52
N GLY A 69 -24.36 -7.30 8.71
CA GLY A 69 -25.58 -7.89 8.19
C GLY A 69 -25.63 -7.79 6.67
N LYS A 70 -25.29 -6.62 6.11
CA LYS A 70 -25.21 -6.44 4.65
C LYS A 70 -24.11 -7.25 4.01
N LEU A 71 -22.92 -7.32 4.61
CA LEU A 71 -21.83 -8.15 4.10
C LEU A 71 -22.22 -9.63 4.07
N LYS A 72 -22.85 -10.13 5.13
CA LYS A 72 -23.33 -11.53 5.18
C LYS A 72 -24.39 -11.80 4.13
N SER A 73 -25.33 -10.88 3.92
CA SER A 73 -26.36 -11.00 2.88
C SER A 73 -25.77 -10.97 1.48
N PHE A 74 -24.76 -10.13 1.23
CA PHE A 74 -24.01 -10.11 -0.02
C PHE A 74 -23.28 -11.43 -0.28
N CYS A 75 -22.55 -11.97 0.70
CA CYS A 75 -21.90 -13.28 0.53
C CYS A 75 -22.92 -14.39 0.24
N LYS A 76 -24.10 -14.36 0.86
CA LYS A 76 -25.18 -15.31 0.56
C LYS A 76 -25.72 -15.13 -0.86
N SER A 77 -25.93 -13.89 -1.32
CA SER A 77 -26.44 -13.65 -2.67
C SER A 77 -25.45 -14.13 -3.72
N LEU A 78 -24.14 -14.00 -3.50
CA LEU A 78 -23.13 -14.56 -4.42
C LEU A 78 -23.26 -16.08 -4.65
N ILE A 79 -23.68 -16.82 -3.63
CA ILE A 79 -23.95 -18.26 -3.75
C ILE A 79 -25.26 -18.50 -4.48
N VAL A 80 -26.33 -17.81 -4.07
CA VAL A 80 -27.68 -17.96 -4.65
C VAL A 80 -27.71 -17.60 -6.13
N ASP A 81 -27.01 -16.54 -6.50
CA ASP A 81 -26.93 -16.01 -7.86
C ASP A 81 -25.89 -16.78 -8.72
N GLY A 82 -25.18 -17.74 -8.14
CA GLY A 82 -24.28 -18.65 -8.85
C GLY A 82 -22.90 -18.06 -9.18
N PHE A 83 -22.48 -16.96 -8.55
CA PHE A 83 -21.17 -16.36 -8.78
C PHE A 83 -20.02 -17.16 -8.17
N THR A 84 -20.23 -17.78 -7.00
CA THR A 84 -19.23 -18.64 -6.35
C THR A 84 -19.87 -19.58 -5.33
N ALA A 85 -19.30 -20.78 -5.16
CA ALA A 85 -19.67 -21.70 -4.10
C ALA A 85 -19.00 -21.37 -2.75
N ASP A 86 -17.92 -20.59 -2.77
CA ASP A 86 -17.18 -20.16 -1.58
C ASP A 86 -16.88 -18.65 -1.63
N PRO A 87 -17.79 -17.80 -1.11
CA PRO A 87 -17.61 -16.36 -1.09
C PRO A 87 -16.61 -15.89 -0.03
N TYR A 88 -16.19 -16.76 0.90
CA TYR A 88 -15.26 -16.37 1.97
C TYR A 88 -13.84 -16.17 1.44
N THR A 89 -13.50 -16.76 0.29
CA THR A 89 -12.26 -16.49 -0.44
C THR A 89 -12.08 -15.03 -0.84
N LEU A 90 -13.17 -14.28 -0.96
CA LEU A 90 -13.15 -12.84 -1.27
C LEU A 90 -12.90 -11.97 -0.03
N LEU A 91 -12.98 -12.56 1.17
CA LEU A 91 -12.83 -11.85 2.42
C LEU A 91 -11.40 -11.95 2.92
N SER A 92 -10.85 -10.82 3.34
CA SER A 92 -9.55 -10.75 3.99
C SER A 92 -9.70 -10.28 5.44
N VAL A 93 -9.00 -10.94 6.35
CA VAL A 93 -8.89 -10.48 7.74
C VAL A 93 -7.56 -9.75 7.92
N SER A 94 -7.61 -8.45 8.19
CA SER A 94 -6.40 -7.65 8.39
C SER A 94 -5.80 -7.88 9.77
N LYS A 95 -4.46 -8.03 9.86
CA LYS A 95 -3.72 -8.13 11.13
C LYS A 95 -4.16 -7.10 12.19
N ALA A 96 -4.26 -5.83 11.81
CA ALA A 96 -4.68 -4.75 12.71
C ALA A 96 -6.09 -4.92 13.32
N LYS A 97 -7.00 -5.63 12.64
CA LYS A 97 -8.33 -5.95 13.19
C LYS A 97 -8.26 -7.12 14.16
N VAL A 98 -7.40 -8.10 13.89
CA VAL A 98 -7.19 -9.25 14.77
C VAL A 98 -6.50 -8.83 16.07
N GLU A 99 -5.48 -7.99 15.99
CA GLU A 99 -4.76 -7.47 17.17
C GLU A 99 -5.69 -6.72 18.14
N LYS A 100 -6.69 -6.00 17.61
CA LYS A 100 -7.72 -5.32 18.44
C LYS A 100 -8.59 -6.27 19.26
N LEU A 101 -8.64 -7.55 18.90
CA LEU A 101 -9.37 -8.56 19.67
C LEU A 101 -8.60 -9.00 20.92
N GLY A 102 -7.32 -8.62 21.07
CA GLY A 102 -6.48 -9.01 22.21
C GLY A 102 -6.16 -10.51 22.23
N VAL A 103 -6.36 -11.21 21.12
CA VAL A 103 -6.00 -12.63 20.99
C VAL A 103 -4.48 -12.78 20.91
N LYS A 104 -3.96 -13.85 21.51
CA LYS A 104 -2.52 -14.12 21.47
C LYS A 104 -2.09 -14.61 20.09
N GLU A 105 -0.82 -14.42 19.75
CA GLU A 105 -0.28 -14.81 18.45
C GLU A 105 -0.40 -16.33 18.22
N GLU A 106 -0.23 -17.14 19.27
CA GLU A 106 -0.37 -18.61 19.19
C GLU A 106 -1.80 -19.04 18.84
N TYR A 107 -2.81 -18.22 19.18
CA TYR A 107 -4.19 -18.50 18.79
C TYR A 107 -4.37 -18.33 17.27
N ILE A 108 -3.77 -17.28 16.69
CA ILE A 108 -3.88 -16.95 15.27
C ILE A 108 -3.14 -17.99 14.42
N GLU A 109 -2.00 -18.50 14.89
CA GLU A 109 -1.20 -19.52 14.19
C GLU A 109 -1.97 -20.83 13.94
N ASN A 110 -3.07 -21.10 14.67
CA ASN A 110 -3.95 -22.24 14.37
C ASN A 110 -4.83 -22.05 13.13
N PHE A 111 -5.00 -20.81 12.65
CA PHE A 111 -5.95 -20.46 11.59
C PHE A 111 -5.30 -19.74 10.40
N ALA A 112 -4.03 -19.35 10.51
CA ALA A 112 -3.33 -18.58 9.49
C ALA A 112 -1.86 -18.96 9.39
N ASP A 113 -1.33 -18.94 8.17
CA ASP A 113 0.10 -19.11 7.92
C ASP A 113 0.88 -17.83 8.24
N ARG A 114 1.93 -17.98 9.05
CA ARG A 114 2.81 -16.87 9.39
C ARG A 114 3.79 -16.59 8.25
N LYS A 115 3.67 -15.41 7.64
CA LYS A 115 4.65 -14.88 6.67
C LYS A 115 5.40 -13.68 7.25
N VAL A 116 6.71 -13.80 7.35
CA VAL A 116 7.60 -12.68 7.74
C VAL A 116 8.29 -12.14 6.48
N THR A 117 8.27 -10.81 6.30
CA THR A 117 8.94 -10.14 5.18
C THR A 117 9.61 -8.88 5.70
N ASN A 118 10.90 -8.74 5.39
CA ASN A 118 11.65 -7.54 5.71
C ASN A 118 11.31 -6.46 4.68
N LYS A 119 10.94 -5.27 5.15
CA LYS A 119 10.67 -4.11 4.31
C LYS A 119 11.63 -2.99 4.68
N PHE A 120 12.17 -2.31 3.69
CA PHE A 120 12.88 -1.05 3.90
C PHE A 120 11.84 0.04 4.16
N VAL A 121 11.91 0.69 5.33
CA VAL A 121 10.96 1.73 5.74
C VAL A 121 11.69 2.86 6.46
N SER A 122 11.19 4.07 6.29
CA SER A 122 11.48 5.19 7.18
C SER A 122 10.37 5.27 8.24
N GLU A 123 10.75 5.33 9.51
CA GLU A 123 9.84 5.48 10.65
C GLU A 123 10.24 6.72 11.45
N LYS A 124 9.25 7.43 12.02
CA LYS A 124 9.55 8.56 12.89
C LYS A 124 10.07 8.03 14.22
N LEU A 125 11.14 8.66 14.71
CA LEU A 125 11.63 8.46 16.08
C LEU A 125 10.63 8.98 17.10
#